data_AF-A0A9D8BQF7-F1
#
_entry.id   AF-A0A9D8BQF7-F1
#
_cell.length_a   1.000
_cell.length_b   1.000
_cell.length_c   1.000
_cell.angle_alpha   90.00
_cell.angle_beta   90.00
_cell.angle_gamma   90.00
#
_symmetry.space_group_name_H-M   'P 1'
#
loop_
_entity.id
_entity.type
_entity.pdbx_description
1 polymer ?
#
loop_
_entity_poly.entity_id
_entity_poly.type
_entity_poly.pdbx_seq_one_letter_code
_entity_poly.pdbx_strand_id
1 'polypeptide(L)'
;MGYDIQCRTCKSITWARNIVDLVKAHTNQEGRFVCASCRNTDTFIYRESRLQEEGETWKRWVKGVITIVSDVETYTSYIFLTADAEDSPPTGLHFHYYKDTRSKPNGRLKHGHGPGGPPVLQNEDLFTIIRQLVSMNVIAAEQ
;
A
#
# COMPACT_ATOMS: atom_id res chain seq x y z
N MET A 1 -4.89 -11.65 -2.63
CA MET A 1 -4.97 -11.37 -1.19
C MET A 1 -5.92 -10.19 -0.99
N GLY A 2 -6.93 -10.35 -0.14
CA GLY A 2 -7.87 -9.28 0.20
C GLY A 2 -7.39 -8.43 1.39
N TYR A 3 -8.05 -7.29 1.61
CA TYR A 3 -7.69 -6.30 2.61
C TYR A 3 -8.93 -5.86 3.40
N ASP A 4 -8.87 -6.02 4.72
CA ASP A 4 -9.86 -5.47 5.65
C ASP A 4 -9.40 -4.06 6.05
N ILE A 5 -10.15 -3.04 5.64
CA ILE A 5 -9.90 -1.64 5.96
C ILE A 5 -10.81 -1.24 7.12
N GLN A 6 -10.19 -0.93 8.25
CA GLN A 6 -10.87 -0.52 9.48
C GLN A 6 -10.90 1.01 9.56
N CYS A 7 -12.03 1.60 9.97
CA CYS A 7 -12.15 3.04 10.21
C CYS A 7 -12.22 3.35 11.69
N ARG A 8 -11.34 4.22 12.19
CA ARG A 8 -11.34 4.62 13.59
C ARG A 8 -12.46 5.58 13.95
N THR A 9 -12.88 6.41 13.00
CA THR A 9 -13.95 7.39 13.19
C THR A 9 -15.31 6.72 13.40
N CYS A 10 -15.75 5.88 12.45
CA CYS A 10 -17.09 5.27 12.50
C CYS A 10 -17.10 3.79 12.86
N LYS A 11 -15.92 3.20 13.16
CA LYS A 11 -15.74 1.79 13.53
C LYS A 11 -16.19 0.77 12.50
N SER A 12 -16.51 1.19 11.27
CA SER A 12 -16.84 0.27 10.18
C SER A 12 -15.61 -0.49 9.71
N ILE A 13 -15.82 -1.76 9.35
CA ILE A 13 -14.84 -2.55 8.61
C ILE A 13 -15.37 -2.72 7.19
N THR A 14 -14.52 -2.39 6.21
CA THR A 14 -14.81 -2.52 4.78
C THR A 14 -13.76 -3.40 4.13
N TRP A 15 -14.01 -3.91 2.93
CA TRP A 15 -13.16 -4.92 2.32
C TRP A 15 -12.83 -4.62 0.87
N ALA A 16 -11.55 -4.80 0.51
CA ALA A 16 -11.07 -4.79 -0.86
C ALA A 16 -10.53 -6.16 -1.25
N ARG A 17 -10.95 -6.69 -2.42
CA ARG A 17 -10.56 -8.04 -2.87
C ARG A 17 -9.08 -8.17 -3.20
N ASN A 18 -8.46 -7.09 -3.67
CA ASN A 18 -7.07 -7.05 -4.10
C ASN A 18 -6.54 -5.60 -4.10
N ILE A 19 -5.26 -5.43 -4.45
CA ILE A 19 -4.58 -4.12 -4.42
C ILE A 19 -5.20 -3.12 -5.41
N VAL A 20 -5.64 -3.58 -6.58
CA VAL A 20 -6.28 -2.70 -7.58
C VAL A 20 -7.62 -2.19 -7.04
N ASP A 21 -8.40 -3.06 -6.40
CA ASP A 21 -9.67 -2.67 -5.77
C ASP A 21 -9.45 -1.76 -4.56
N LEU A 22 -8.40 -2.01 -3.77
CA LEU A 22 -8.01 -1.18 -2.63
C LEU A 22 -7.65 0.25 -3.07
N VAL A 23 -6.80 0.38 -4.09
CA VAL A 23 -6.41 1.68 -4.65
C VAL A 23 -7.64 2.39 -5.22
N LYS A 24 -8.45 1.70 -6.03
CA LYS A 24 -9.57 2.33 -6.75
C LYS A 24 -10.72 2.75 -5.84
N ALA A 25 -11.10 1.93 -4.86
CA ALA A 25 -12.31 2.13 -4.08
C ALA A 25 -12.06 2.74 -2.68
N HIS A 26 -10.85 2.57 -2.15
CA HIS A 26 -10.53 2.88 -0.76
C HIS A 26 -9.32 3.78 -0.59
N THR A 27 -8.88 4.50 -1.62
CA THR A 27 -7.73 5.40 -1.53
C THR A 27 -8.10 6.77 -2.11
N ASN A 28 -7.69 7.86 -1.44
CA ASN A 28 -7.84 9.21 -1.98
C ASN A 28 -6.68 9.55 -2.95
N GLN A 29 -6.70 10.75 -3.53
CA GLN A 29 -5.66 11.21 -4.46
C GLN A 29 -4.28 11.34 -3.79
N GLU A 30 -4.25 11.54 -2.47
CA GLU A 30 -3.02 11.61 -1.69
C GLU A 30 -2.49 10.21 -1.31
N GLY A 31 -3.16 9.12 -1.66
CA GLY A 31 -2.71 7.78 -1.28
C GLY A 31 -3.12 7.36 0.14
N ARG A 32 -3.92 8.15 0.85
CA ARG A 32 -4.49 7.75 2.16
C ARG A 32 -5.68 6.84 1.96
N PHE A 33 -5.83 5.86 2.84
CA PHE A 33 -7.04 5.05 2.82
C PHE A 33 -8.26 5.84 3.25
N VAL A 34 -9.41 5.55 2.63
CA VAL A 34 -10.69 6.23 2.84
C VAL A 34 -11.75 5.21 3.24
N CYS A 35 -12.49 5.54 4.29
CA CYS A 35 -13.63 4.75 4.73
C CYS A 35 -14.75 4.80 3.67
N ALA A 36 -15.23 3.65 3.20
CA ALA A 36 -16.36 3.63 2.26
C ALA A 36 -17.67 4.16 2.88
N SER A 37 -17.83 4.05 4.21
CA SER A 37 -19.04 4.44 4.93
C SER A 37 -19.07 5.93 5.30
N CYS A 38 -18.01 6.45 5.94
CA CYS A 38 -18.00 7.84 6.43
C CYS A 38 -17.05 8.78 5.66
N ARG A 39 -16.34 8.27 4.65
CA ARG A 39 -15.39 9.03 3.80
C ARG A 39 -14.19 9.65 4.53
N ASN A 40 -14.03 9.42 5.83
CA ASN A 40 -12.87 9.86 6.60
C ASN A 40 -11.62 9.03 6.25
N THR A 41 -10.44 9.61 6.46
CA THR A 41 -9.14 9.00 6.18
C THR A 41 -8.46 8.38 7.40
N ASP A 42 -9.06 8.49 8.59
CA ASP A 42 -8.59 7.79 9.79
C ASP A 42 -8.94 6.30 9.69
N THR A 43 -8.27 5.62 8.77
CA THR A 43 -8.46 4.22 8.42
C THR A 43 -7.13 3.50 8.31
N PHE A 44 -7.15 2.19 8.52
CA PHE A 44 -5.96 1.37 8.46
C PHE A 44 -6.27 -0.08 8.07
N ILE A 45 -5.24 -0.78 7.61
CA ILE A 45 -5.26 -2.24 7.49
C ILE A 45 -4.27 -2.79 8.51
N TYR A 46 -4.75 -3.62 9.44
CA TYR A 46 -3.87 -4.34 10.36
C TYR A 46 -3.27 -5.56 9.66
N ARG A 47 -1.96 -5.75 9.83
CA ARG A 47 -1.23 -6.91 9.33
C ARG A 47 -0.30 -7.43 10.41
N GLU A 48 -0.26 -8.75 10.48
CA GLU A 48 0.69 -9.51 11.26
C GLU A 48 1.37 -10.51 10.33
N SER A 49 2.69 -10.58 10.37
CA SER A 49 3.47 -11.49 9.54
C SER A 49 4.52 -12.16 10.40
N ARG A 50 4.73 -13.46 10.21
CA ARG A 50 5.88 -14.16 10.81
C ARG A 50 7.15 -13.70 10.11
N LEU A 51 8.18 -13.43 10.88
CA LEU A 51 9.51 -13.12 10.36
C LEU A 51 10.29 -14.41 10.12
N GLN A 52 11.51 -14.27 9.58
CA GLN A 52 12.38 -15.42 9.28
C GLN A 52 12.85 -16.11 10.57
N GLU A 53 13.09 -15.33 11.62
CA GLU A 53 13.49 -15.84 12.92
C GLU A 53 12.30 -16.47 13.66
N GLU A 54 12.56 -17.60 14.32
CA GLU A 54 11.53 -18.37 15.01
C GLU A 54 10.89 -17.56 16.14
N GLY A 55 9.56 -17.53 16.17
CA GLY A 55 8.78 -16.82 17.19
C GLY A 55 8.64 -15.32 16.94
N GLU A 56 9.35 -14.74 15.98
CA GLU A 56 9.25 -13.32 15.68
C GLU A 56 8.06 -12.99 14.78
N THR A 57 7.34 -11.93 15.14
CA THR A 57 6.21 -11.42 14.37
C THR A 57 6.36 -9.92 14.15
N TRP A 58 6.03 -9.48 12.95
CA TRP A 58 5.93 -8.06 12.62
C TRP A 58 4.48 -7.65 12.48
N LYS A 59 4.02 -6.88 13.46
CA LYS A 59 2.72 -6.22 13.47
C LYS A 59 2.86 -4.82 12.91
N ARG A 60 1.93 -4.42 12.06
CA ARG A 60 1.95 -3.12 11.40
C ARG A 60 0.55 -2.65 11.03
N TRP A 61 0.39 -1.34 11.06
CA TRP A 61 -0.82 -0.65 10.61
C TRP A 61 -0.52 0.04 9.29
N VAL A 62 -1.12 -0.45 8.21
CA VAL A 62 -0.99 0.18 6.90
C VAL A 62 -1.97 1.33 6.80
N LYS A 63 -1.47 2.54 6.57
CA LYS A 63 -2.24 3.81 6.59
C LYS A 63 -2.59 4.33 5.20
N GLY A 64 -1.91 3.81 4.19
CA GLY A 64 -2.07 4.28 2.82
C GLY A 64 -1.18 3.52 1.85
N VAL A 65 -1.25 3.92 0.60
CA VAL A 65 -0.51 3.33 -0.51
C VAL A 65 -0.04 4.42 -1.48
N ILE A 66 1.22 4.33 -1.89
CA ILE A 66 1.77 5.07 -3.02
C ILE A 66 1.80 4.10 -4.21
N THR A 67 1.10 4.44 -5.28
CA THR A 67 1.16 3.71 -6.54
C THR A 67 2.27 4.27 -7.41
N ILE A 68 3.08 3.40 -8.02
CA ILE A 68 4.14 3.81 -8.94
C ILE A 68 3.75 3.33 -10.33
N VAL A 69 3.52 4.27 -11.24
CA VAL A 69 3.29 3.99 -12.65
C VAL A 69 4.65 4.05 -13.34
N SER A 70 5.26 2.90 -13.53
CA SER A 70 6.57 2.77 -14.19
C SER A 70 6.38 2.23 -15.60
N ASP A 71 7.13 2.77 -16.56
CA ASP A 71 7.13 2.33 -17.96
C ASP A 71 7.97 1.05 -18.16
N VAL A 72 8.62 0.57 -17.10
CA VAL A 72 9.37 -0.70 -17.14
C VAL A 72 8.38 -1.85 -17.26
N GLU A 73 8.44 -2.62 -18.36
CA GLU A 73 7.59 -3.80 -18.60
C GLU A 73 7.95 -4.96 -17.65
N THR A 74 7.68 -4.76 -16.36
CA THR A 74 7.91 -5.71 -15.27
C THR A 74 6.66 -5.79 -14.38
N TYR A 75 6.83 -5.95 -13.07
CA TYR A 75 5.75 -5.91 -12.11
C TYR A 75 5.40 -4.46 -11.79
N THR A 76 4.13 -4.16 -11.54
CA THR A 76 3.68 -2.86 -11.04
C THR A 76 4.01 -2.73 -9.56
N SER A 77 4.81 -1.72 -9.23
CA SER A 77 5.24 -1.42 -7.86
C SER A 77 4.23 -0.57 -7.10
N TYR A 78 4.14 -0.81 -5.80
CA TYR A 78 3.41 0.05 -4.89
C TYR A 78 4.05 0.00 -3.50
N ILE A 79 3.89 1.08 -2.74
CA ILE A 79 4.49 1.22 -1.42
C ILE A 79 3.39 1.38 -0.40
N PHE A 80 3.34 0.50 0.58
CA PHE A 80 2.49 0.67 1.74
C PHE A 80 3.17 1.57 2.76
N LEU A 81 2.40 2.54 3.26
CA LEU A 81 2.80 3.39 4.37
C LEU A 81 2.41 2.69 5.67
N THR A 82 3.40 2.37 6.51
CA THR A 82 3.18 1.58 7.72
C THR A 82 3.49 2.38 8.97
N ALA A 83 2.80 2.07 10.06
CA ALA A 83 3.09 2.55 11.40
C ALA A 83 3.16 1.37 12.38
N ASP A 84 3.85 1.56 13.49
CA ASP A 84 3.98 0.57 14.57
C ASP A 84 2.84 0.61 15.57
N ALA A 85 1.92 1.59 15.45
CA ALA A 85 0.70 1.66 16.26
C ALA A 85 -0.52 2.12 15.45
N GLU A 86 -1.69 1.92 16.04
CA GLU A 86 -2.98 2.21 15.41
C GLU A 86 -3.25 3.71 15.21
N ASP A 87 -2.76 4.54 16.12
CA ASP A 87 -3.02 5.99 16.16
C ASP A 87 -1.82 6.83 15.73
N SER A 88 -0.67 6.20 15.49
CA SER A 88 0.55 6.87 15.05
C SER A 88 0.54 7.19 13.54
N PRO A 89 1.24 8.27 13.15
CA PRO A 89 1.49 8.57 11.74
C PRO A 89 2.32 7.46 11.08
N PRO A 90 2.34 7.38 9.74
CA PRO A 90 3.23 6.46 9.05
C PRO A 90 4.70 6.77 9.36
N THR A 91 5.46 5.72 9.69
CA THR A 91 6.91 5.77 10.00
C THR A 91 7.74 4.88 9.08
N GLY A 92 7.10 3.99 8.31
CA GLY A 92 7.77 3.02 7.45
C GLY A 92 7.22 2.97 6.04
N LEU A 93 8.08 2.56 5.11
CA LEU A 93 7.77 2.28 3.71
C LEU A 93 7.96 0.79 3.45
N HIS A 94 6.89 0.09 3.10
CA HIS A 94 6.92 -1.32 2.76
C HIS A 94 6.67 -1.49 1.27
N PHE A 95 7.69 -1.91 0.53
CA PHE A 95 7.65 -2.05 -0.92
C PHE A 95 7.01 -3.37 -1.33
N HIS A 96 6.07 -3.29 -2.27
CA HIS A 96 5.35 -4.43 -2.82
C HIS A 96 5.26 -4.30 -4.34
N TYR A 97 4.87 -5.40 -4.97
CA TYR A 97 4.62 -5.42 -6.39
C TYR A 97 3.57 -6.47 -6.78
N TYR A 98 2.92 -6.24 -7.91
CA TYR A 98 1.99 -7.19 -8.51
C TYR A 98 2.15 -7.21 -10.02
N LYS A 99 1.70 -8.28 -10.67
CA LYS A 99 1.57 -8.38 -12.12
C LYS A 99 0.10 -8.60 -12.44
N ASP A 100 -0.49 -7.67 -13.17
CA ASP A 100 -1.84 -7.80 -13.66
C ASP A 100 -1.83 -8.28 -15.11
N THR A 101 -2.17 -9.54 -15.34
CA THR A 101 -2.30 -10.06 -16.70
C THR A 101 -3.75 -10.26 -17.11
N ARG A 102 -4.74 -9.73 -16.36
CA ARG A 102 -6.18 -9.95 -16.61
C ARG A 102 -6.67 -9.46 -17.98
N SER A 103 -5.90 -8.61 -18.66
CA SER A 103 -6.14 -8.21 -20.05
C SER A 103 -5.83 -9.31 -21.08
N LYS A 104 -5.13 -10.39 -20.70
CA LYS A 104 -4.76 -11.52 -21.57
C LYS A 104 -5.69 -12.72 -21.33
N PRO A 105 -5.87 -13.64 -22.30
CA PRO A 105 -6.60 -14.89 -22.08
C PRO A 105 -6.06 -15.66 -20.87
N ASN A 106 -6.94 -16.14 -20.00
CA ASN A 106 -6.58 -16.79 -18.71
C ASN A 106 -5.71 -15.94 -17.77
N GLY A 107 -5.75 -14.62 -17.97
CA GLY A 107 -5.06 -13.64 -17.17
C GLY A 107 -5.50 -13.65 -15.72
N ARG A 108 -4.57 -13.34 -14.81
CA ARG A 108 -4.88 -13.19 -13.38
C ARG A 108 -4.02 -12.09 -12.76
N LEU A 109 -4.49 -11.57 -11.64
CA LEU A 109 -3.67 -10.72 -10.79
C LEU A 109 -2.75 -11.61 -9.95
N LYS A 110 -1.44 -11.41 -10.08
CA LYS A 110 -0.41 -12.12 -9.32
C LYS A 110 0.26 -11.15 -8.37
N HIS A 111 0.18 -11.39 -7.07
CA HIS A 111 1.02 -10.70 -6.08
C HIS A 111 2.40 -11.36 -6.05
N GLY A 112 3.44 -10.54 -5.90
CA GLY A 112 4.83 -11.00 -5.94
C GLY A 112 5.19 -12.04 -4.88
N HIS A 113 5.94 -13.07 -5.31
CA HIS A 113 6.99 -13.87 -4.64
C HIS A 113 7.21 -15.13 -5.52
N GLY A 114 7.70 -14.91 -6.74
CA GLY A 114 8.06 -15.97 -7.70
C GLY A 114 9.49 -15.73 -8.23
N PRO A 115 10.02 -16.57 -9.13
CA PRO A 115 11.43 -16.53 -9.58
C PRO A 115 11.83 -15.29 -10.41
N GLY A 116 11.03 -14.21 -10.38
CA GLY A 116 11.16 -13.03 -11.24
C GLY A 116 11.92 -11.84 -10.64
N GLY A 117 12.60 -12.01 -9.51
CA GLY A 117 13.35 -10.93 -8.85
C GLY A 117 12.46 -9.84 -8.21
N PRO A 118 13.08 -8.85 -7.55
CA PRO A 118 12.39 -7.68 -6.99
C PRO A 118 11.87 -6.76 -8.11
N PRO A 119 10.94 -5.84 -7.79
CA PRO A 119 10.52 -4.84 -8.75
C PRO A 119 11.65 -3.86 -9.03
N VAL A 120 11.66 -3.28 -10.23
CA VAL A 120 12.59 -2.22 -10.61
C VAL A 120 11.85 -0.89 -10.61
N LEU A 121 12.47 0.13 -10.04
CA LEU A 121 12.01 1.52 -10.09
C LEU A 121 12.94 2.30 -11.01
N GLN A 122 12.38 3.22 -11.79
CA GLN A 122 13.16 4.22 -12.50
C GLN A 122 13.66 5.29 -11.52
N ASN A 123 14.68 6.06 -11.91
CA ASN A 123 15.19 7.14 -11.07
C ASN A 123 14.12 8.21 -10.84
N GLU A 124 13.26 8.44 -11.83
CA GLU A 124 12.14 9.37 -11.81
C GLU A 124 11.05 8.95 -10.81
N ASP A 125 10.88 7.63 -10.60
CA ASP A 125 9.93 7.08 -9.63
C ASP A 125 10.27 7.51 -8.21
N LEU A 126 11.56 7.72 -7.90
CA LEU A 126 11.99 8.24 -6.59
C LEU A 126 11.38 9.60 -6.28
N PHE A 127 11.32 10.50 -7.27
CA PHE A 127 10.73 11.82 -7.09
C PHE A 127 9.21 11.73 -6.92
N THR A 128 8.55 10.79 -7.59
CA THR A 128 7.12 10.50 -7.37
C THR A 128 6.87 10.07 -5.92
N ILE A 129 7.71 9.19 -5.39
CA ILE A 129 7.62 8.74 -3.99
C ILE A 129 7.80 9.93 -3.04
N ILE A 130 8.87 10.72 -3.22
CA ILE A 130 9.17 11.88 -2.35
C ILE A 130 8.03 12.90 -2.39
N ARG A 131 7.52 13.27 -3.58
CA ARG A 131 6.41 14.22 -3.73
C ARG A 131 5.16 13.74 -2.99
N GLN A 132 4.84 12.46 -3.09
CA GLN A 132 3.69 11.89 -2.39
C GLN A 132 3.87 11.93 -0.87
N LEU A 133 5.07 11.60 -0.37
CA LEU A 133 5.36 11.65 1.07
C LEU A 133 5.26 13.08 1.62
N VAL A 134 5.70 14.08 0.86
CA VAL A 134 5.53 15.50 1.20
C VAL A 134 4.06 15.90 1.17
N SER A 135 3.31 15.56 0.11
CA SER A 135 1.88 15.92 0.03
C SER A 135 1.04 15.30 1.15
N MET A 136 1.47 14.14 1.66
CA MET A 136 0.82 13.46 2.78
C MET A 136 1.27 13.99 4.15
N ASN A 137 2.19 14.95 4.23
CA ASN A 137 2.86 15.40 5.45
C ASN A 137 3.52 14.25 6.22
N VAL A 138 4.05 13.25 5.52
CA VAL A 138 4.83 12.14 6.13
C VAL A 138 6.27 12.56 6.33
N ILE A 139 6.81 13.34 5.39
CA ILE A 139 8.14 13.96 5.50
C ILE A 139 8.00 15.46 5.25
N ALA A 140 8.89 16.25 5.86
CA ALA A 140 9.01 17.67 5.58
C ALA A 140 10.26 17.91 4.71
N ALA A 141 10.18 18.88 3.79
CA ALA A 141 11.39 19.43 3.21
C ALA A 141 12.10 20.25 4.30
N GLU A 142 13.35 19.94 4.60
CA GLU A 142 14.19 20.85 5.37
C GLU A 142 14.38 22.13 4.54
N GLN A 143 14.16 23.28 5.17
CA GLN A 143 14.32 24.61 4.57
C GLN A 143 15.78 25.06 4.64
#